data_AF-A0A957X0T8-F1
#
_entry.id   AF-A0A957X0T8-F1
#
_cell.length_a   1.000
_cell.length_b   1.000
_cell.length_c   1.000
_cell.angle_alpha   90.00
_cell.angle_beta   90.00
_cell.angle_gamma   90.00
#
_symmetry.space_group_name_H-M   'P 1'
#
loop_
_entity.id
_entity.type
_entity.pdbx_description
1 polymer ?
#
loop_
_entity_poly.entity_id
_entity_poly.type
_entity_poly.pdbx_seq_one_letter_code
_entity_poly.pdbx_strand_id
1 'polypeptide(L)'
;MAKATIALAGNPNVGKSTVFNALTGSRQHVGNWPGKTVARKEGIFTHHSHEITIVDLPGTYSLSAYSLEEQIARDYLVDEHPRVVVNVVDA
;
A
#
# COMPACT_ATOMS: atom_id res chain seq x y z
N MET A 1 -20.93 3.32 -4.98
CA MET A 1 -20.30 1.97 -4.98
C MET A 1 -19.14 2.02 -4.01
N ALA A 2 -18.97 1.01 -3.15
CA ALA A 2 -17.83 0.97 -2.23
C ALA A 2 -16.53 0.90 -3.04
N LYS A 3 -15.62 1.84 -2.82
CA LYS A 3 -14.31 1.89 -3.48
C LYS A 3 -13.55 0.62 -3.08
N ALA A 4 -13.17 -0.22 -4.05
CA ALA A 4 -12.40 -1.43 -3.76
C ALA A 4 -10.95 -1.02 -3.48
N THR A 5 -10.52 -1.12 -2.22
CA THR A 5 -9.16 -0.77 -1.81
C THR A 5 -8.32 -2.03 -1.62
N ILE A 6 -7.12 -2.03 -2.22
CA ILE A 6 -6.09 -3.05 -2.08
C ILE A 6 -4.88 -2.44 -1.38
N ALA A 7 -4.30 -3.14 -0.41
CA ALA A 7 -3.02 -2.77 0.20
C ALA A 7 -1.88 -3.59 -0.40
N LEU A 8 -0.76 -2.94 -0.72
CA LEU A 8 0.48 -3.60 -1.12
C LEU A 8 1.44 -3.63 0.07
N ALA A 9 1.74 -4.83 0.57
CA ALA A 9 2.61 -5.08 1.72
C ALA A 9 3.84 -5.90 1.31
N GLY A 10 4.84 -5.96 2.18
CA GLY A 10 6.08 -6.73 1.96
C GLY A 10 7.33 -5.95 2.35
N ASN A 11 8.46 -6.66 2.45
CA ASN A 11 9.72 -6.11 2.96
C ASN A 11 10.22 -4.90 2.14
N PRO A 12 11.17 -4.09 2.68
CA PRO A 12 11.95 -3.17 1.86
C PRO A 12 12.61 -3.90 0.68
N ASN A 13 12.72 -3.23 -0.47
CA ASN A 13 13.46 -3.68 -1.66
C ASN A 13 12.98 -4.97 -2.37
N VAL A 14 11.82 -5.54 -2.02
CA VAL A 14 11.24 -6.74 -2.71
C VAL A 14 10.48 -6.44 -4.01
N GLY A 15 10.58 -5.22 -4.54
CA GLY A 15 9.90 -4.85 -5.79
C GLY A 15 8.45 -4.34 -5.66
N LYS A 16 7.95 -4.02 -4.46
CA LYS A 16 6.61 -3.40 -4.28
C LYS A 16 6.40 -2.18 -5.18
N SER A 17 7.33 -1.23 -5.20
CA SER A 17 7.24 -0.04 -6.04
C SER A 17 7.08 -0.39 -7.53
N THR A 18 7.71 -1.48 -8.00
CA THR A 18 7.59 -1.96 -9.38
C THR A 18 6.17 -2.45 -9.65
N VAL A 19 5.60 -3.26 -8.75
CA VAL A 19 4.21 -3.73 -8.85
C VAL A 19 3.22 -2.57 -8.80
N PHE A 20 3.38 -1.63 -7.86
CA PHE A 20 2.55 -0.44 -7.73
C PHE A 20 2.54 0.38 -9.02
N ASN A 21 3.72 0.72 -9.54
CA ASN A 21 3.86 1.52 -10.76
C ASN A 21 3.29 0.81 -12.00
N ALA A 22 3.47 -0.50 -12.11
CA ALA A 22 2.93 -1.29 -13.22
C ALA A 22 1.39 -1.29 -13.23
N LEU A 23 0.75 -1.27 -12.06
CA LEU A 23 -0.70 -1.21 -11.94
C LEU A 23 -1.25 0.21 -12.18
N THR A 24 -0.64 1.23 -11.58
CA THR A 24 -1.23 2.58 -11.53
C THR A 24 -0.83 3.48 -12.68
N GLY A 25 0.33 3.23 -13.32
CA GLY A 25 0.90 4.14 -14.30
C GLY A 25 1.01 5.57 -13.74
N SER A 26 0.52 6.56 -14.48
CA SER A 26 0.49 7.97 -14.04
C SER A 26 -0.65 8.32 -13.08
N ARG A 27 -1.62 7.41 -12.85
CA ARG A 27 -2.79 7.64 -11.97
C ARG A 27 -2.44 7.37 -10.51
N GLN A 28 -1.42 8.04 -10.02
CA GLN A 28 -0.91 7.92 -8.66
C GLN A 28 -0.70 9.29 -8.03
N HIS A 29 -0.78 9.34 -6.70
CA HIS A 29 -0.52 10.50 -5.88
C HIS A 29 0.41 10.10 -4.74
N VAL A 30 1.33 11.01 -4.40
CA VAL A 30 2.25 10.86 -3.27
C VAL A 30 1.97 11.98 -2.28
N GLY A 31 1.63 11.61 -1.06
CA GLY A 31 1.48 12.51 0.08
C GLY A 31 2.24 11.96 1.29
N ASN A 32 1.81 12.37 2.48
CA ASN A 32 2.33 11.84 3.74
C ASN A 32 1.22 11.12 4.52
N TRP A 33 1.61 10.14 5.32
CA TRP A 33 0.71 9.53 6.28
C TRP A 33 0.24 10.56 7.33
N PRO A 34 -1.02 10.52 7.80
CA PRO A 34 -1.56 11.53 8.72
C PRO A 34 -0.69 11.74 9.96
N GLY A 35 -0.20 12.97 10.15
CA GLY A 35 0.66 13.34 11.29
C GLY A 35 2.07 12.74 11.26
N LYS A 36 2.51 12.14 10.14
CA LYS A 36 3.81 11.49 9.98
C LYS A 36 4.58 12.11 8.81
N THR A 37 5.90 11.92 8.81
CA THR A 37 6.80 12.33 7.71
C THR A 37 7.02 11.23 6.67
N VAL A 38 6.42 10.05 6.88
CA VAL A 38 6.54 8.91 5.97
C VAL A 38 5.65 9.13 4.75
N ALA A 39 6.21 8.91 3.57
CA ALA A 39 5.48 9.04 2.30
C ALA A 39 4.36 7.99 2.20
N ARG A 40 3.20 8.43 1.72
CA ARG A 40 2.06 7.58 1.36
C ARG A 40 1.85 7.66 -0.14
N LYS A 41 1.92 6.52 -0.82
CA LYS A 41 1.57 6.42 -2.25
C LYS A 41 0.22 5.74 -2.39
N GLU A 42 -0.66 6.40 -3.13
CA GLU A 42 -1.97 5.87 -3.49
C GLU A 42 -2.15 5.99 -4.99
N GLY A 43 -2.74 4.99 -5.63
CA GLY A 43 -3.03 5.05 -7.04
C GLY A 43 -4.33 4.33 -7.39
N ILE A 44 -4.74 4.52 -8.63
CA ILE A 44 -6.00 4.02 -9.16
C ILE A 44 -5.73 3.29 -10.47
N PHE A 45 -6.29 2.09 -10.61
CA PHE A 45 -6.28 1.34 -11.85
C PHE A 45 -7.64 0.71 -12.13
N THR A 46 -7.89 0.34 -13.39
CA THR A 46 -9.14 -0.29 -13.80
C THR A 46 -8.88 -1.73 -14.20
N HIS A 47 -9.66 -2.67 -13.66
CA HIS A 47 -9.62 -4.08 -14.03
C HIS A 47 -11.05 -4.60 -14.21
N HIS A 48 -11.34 -5.22 -15.35
CA HIS A 48 -12.70 -5.69 -15.72
C HIS A 48 -13.80 -4.65 -15.45
N SER A 49 -13.59 -3.40 -15.88
CA SER A 49 -14.51 -2.26 -15.66
C SER A 49 -14.74 -1.86 -14.19
N HIS A 50 -13.93 -2.35 -13.25
CA HIS A 50 -13.94 -1.93 -11.85
C HIS A 50 -12.77 -0.99 -11.59
N GLU A 51 -13.05 0.18 -11.02
CA GLU A 51 -12.02 1.08 -10.52
C GLU A 51 -11.56 0.61 -9.14
N ILE A 52 -10.25 0.41 -8.99
CA ILE A 52 -9.61 -0.14 -7.80
C ILE A 52 -8.58 0.88 -7.30
N THR A 53 -8.63 1.19 -6.01
CA THR A 53 -7.60 1.96 -5.33
C THR A 53 -6.55 1.01 -4.76
N ILE A 54 -5.28 1.31 -5.00
CA ILE A 54 -4.16 0.60 -4.39
C ILE A 54 -3.35 1.56 -3.53
N VAL A 55 -3.01 1.13 -2.31
CA VAL A 55 -2.16 1.87 -1.38
C VAL A 55 -0.87 1.07 -1.15
N ASP A 56 0.28 1.72 -1.39
CA ASP A 56 1.60 1.15 -1.09
C ASP A 56 1.92 1.39 0.39
N LEU A 57 2.01 0.30 1.16
CA LEU A 57 2.40 0.39 2.56
C LEU A 57 3.93 0.51 2.67
N PRO A 58 4.43 1.16 3.74
CA PRO A 58 5.86 1.13 4.04
C PRO A 58 6.40 -0.30 4.04
N GLY A 59 7.61 -0.48 3.52
CA GLY A 59 8.26 -1.78 3.57
C GLY A 59 8.65 -2.12 5.00
N THR A 60 8.17 -3.24 5.53
CA THR A 60 8.45 -3.66 6.91
C THR A 60 8.84 -5.14 6.95
N TYR A 61 9.71 -5.51 7.89
CA TYR A 61 10.09 -6.92 8.12
C TYR A 61 9.16 -7.62 9.12
N SER A 62 8.37 -6.86 9.86
CA SER A 62 7.39 -7.33 10.84
C SER A 62 6.23 -6.34 10.96
N LEU A 63 5.28 -6.66 11.84
CA LEU A 63 4.19 -5.77 12.27
C LEU A 63 4.25 -5.48 13.78
N SER A 64 5.45 -5.60 14.38
CA SER A 64 5.68 -5.43 15.81
C SER A 64 5.63 -3.98 16.31
N ALA A 65 5.61 -3.01 15.37
CA ALA A 65 5.50 -1.57 15.63
C ALA A 65 6.68 -0.93 16.39
N TYR A 66 7.89 -1.47 16.18
CA TYR A 66 9.13 -0.89 16.69
C TYR A 66 9.62 0.30 15.87
N SER A 67 9.19 0.40 14.61
CA SER A 67 9.41 1.57 13.75
C SER A 67 8.10 2.26 13.38
N LEU A 68 8.22 3.50 12.89
CA LEU A 68 7.08 4.25 12.43
C LEU A 68 6.45 3.60 11.19
N GLU A 69 7.26 3.00 10.32
CA GLU A 69 6.83 2.22 9.17
C GLU A 69 6.01 0.99 9.58
N GLU A 70 6.48 0.25 10.59
CA GLU A 70 5.76 -0.90 11.15
C GLU A 70 4.42 -0.49 11.77
N GLN A 71 4.40 0.64 12.49
CA GLN A 71 3.18 1.21 13.05
C GLN A 71 2.18 1.55 11.94
N ILE A 72 2.61 2.30 10.91
CA ILE A 72 1.76 2.69 9.79
C ILE A 72 1.20 1.47 9.06
N ALA A 73 2.04 0.49 8.74
CA ALA A 73 1.61 -0.71 8.04
C ALA A 73 0.59 -1.51 8.86
N ARG A 74 0.84 -1.70 10.16
CA ARG A 74 -0.07 -2.41 11.06
C ARG A 74 -1.39 -1.66 11.22
N ASP A 75 -1.34 -0.37 11.56
CA ASP A 75 -2.52 0.43 11.86
C ASP A 75 -3.41 0.53 10.61
N TYR A 76 -2.84 0.70 9.41
CA TYR A 76 -3.62 0.66 8.17
C TYR A 76 -4.33 -0.68 7.95
N LEU A 77 -3.64 -1.81 8.16
CA LEU A 77 -4.23 -3.14 7.97
C LEU A 77 -5.36 -3.41 8.97
N VAL A 78 -5.22 -2.91 10.21
CA VAL A 78 -6.17 -3.14 11.30
C VAL A 78 -7.36 -2.19 11.23
N ASP A 79 -7.15 -0.91 10.91
CA ASP A 79 -8.18 0.13 11.05
C ASP A 79 -8.88 0.45 9.72
N GLU A 80 -8.16 0.42 8.58
CA GLU A 80 -8.73 0.78 7.27
C GLU A 80 -9.34 -0.41 6.54
N HIS A 81 -9.13 -1.64 7.04
CA HIS A 81 -9.71 -2.89 6.54
C HIS A 81 -9.70 -3.00 5.00
N PRO A 82 -8.51 -2.98 4.35
CA PRO A 82 -8.43 -3.14 2.91
C PRO A 82 -9.09 -4.46 2.48
N ARG A 83 -9.78 -4.44 1.35
CA ARG A 83 -10.51 -5.62 0.86
C ARG A 83 -9.58 -6.78 0.52
N VAL A 84 -8.37 -6.45 0.05
CA VAL A 84 -7.31 -7.41 -0.28
C VAL A 84 -5.99 -6.83 0.18
N VAL A 85 -5.13 -7.70 0.71
CA VAL A 85 -3.71 -7.41 0.96
C VAL A 85 -2.89 -8.26 0.01
N VAL A 86 -2.05 -7.61 -0.80
CA VAL A 86 -1.08 -8.28 -1.67
C VAL A 86 0.27 -8.23 -0.97
N ASN A 87 0.76 -9.38 -0.53
CA ASN A 87 2.08 -9.51 0.07
C ASN A 87 3.12 -9.84 -1.02
N VAL A 88 4.02 -8.90 -1.30
CA VAL A 88 5.12 -9.09 -2.27
C VAL A 88 6.31 -9.72 -1.54
N VAL A 89 6.73 -10.87 -2.04
CA VAL A 89 7.83 -11.67 -1.47
C VAL A 89 8.86 -11.94 -2.56
N ASP A 90 10.13 -11.71 -2.26
CA ASP A 90 11.25 -12.07 -3.12
C ASP A 90 11.54 -13.58 -3.02
N ALA A 91 11.88 -14.22 -4.14
CA ALA A 91 11.89 -15.67 -4.33
C ALA A 91 13.22 -16.36 -3.97
#